data_AF-A0A7X7UPX5-F1
#
_entry.id   AF-A0A7X7UPX5-F1
#
_cell.length_a   1.000
_cell.length_b   1.000
_cell.length_c   1.000
_cell.angle_alpha   90.00
_cell.angle_beta   90.00
_cell.angle_gamma   90.00
#
_symmetry.space_group_name_H-M   'P 1'
#
loop_
_entity.id
_entity.type
_entity.pdbx_description
1 polymer ?
#
loop_
_entity_poly.entity_id
_entity_poly.type
_entity_poly.pdbx_seq_one_letter_code
_entity_poly.pdbx_strand_id
1 'polypeptide(L)'
;MKNFFKKYLWLFEFIGVAIILAVGFFAFFKKEVFLYIAGFALIIMGLLRVIPLVKTTKDNVLKIIYSAEIFLNVLAGILLILEGGKGDDYKPDLMRYLVGGVLYLRGAIYYYATVLRKEATDYLEFFVHLALLTLGVIIFVTKFFTVDNLAWVVLILAILAALFIGYSGYRNYRNYRYERLATEETKKIKHAPAEEGYVDPEPLKDDVIIPEEEEREELNV
;
A
#
# COMPACT_ATOMS: atom_id res chain seq x y z
N MET A 1 4.37 20.09 -7.34
CA MET A 1 3.87 19.19 -6.28
C MET A 1 4.64 17.87 -6.13
N LYS A 2 4.92 17.09 -7.20
CA LYS A 2 5.64 15.79 -7.09
C LYS A 2 7.00 15.86 -6.36
N ASN A 3 7.79 16.91 -6.55
CA ASN A 3 9.11 17.04 -5.90
C ASN A 3 9.03 17.32 -4.39
N PHE A 4 7.94 17.93 -3.91
CA PHE A 4 7.73 18.17 -2.49
C PHE A 4 7.42 16.86 -1.74
N PHE A 5 6.48 16.07 -2.28
CA PHE A 5 6.13 14.77 -1.68
C PHE A 5 7.29 13.80 -1.66
N LYS A 6 8.10 13.74 -2.72
CA LYS A 6 9.31 12.90 -2.74
C LYS A 6 10.33 13.34 -1.69
N LYS A 7 10.53 14.65 -1.53
CA LYS A 7 11.51 15.22 -0.58
C LYS A 7 11.11 15.02 0.88
N TYR A 8 9.82 15.07 1.20
CA TYR A 8 9.29 14.91 2.56
C TYR A 8 8.62 13.55 2.80
N LEU A 9 8.86 12.56 1.93
CA LEU A 9 8.25 11.23 2.03
C LEU A 9 8.53 10.58 3.40
N TRP A 10 9.77 10.73 3.88
CA TRP A 10 10.21 10.23 5.18
C TRP A 10 9.34 10.69 6.36
N LEU A 11 8.80 11.92 6.29
CA LEU A 11 7.94 12.47 7.33
C LEU A 11 6.59 11.74 7.36
N PHE A 12 6.00 11.51 6.18
CA PHE A 12 4.76 10.75 6.06
C PHE A 12 4.95 9.29 6.46
N GLU A 13 6.11 8.70 6.16
CA GLU A 13 6.46 7.34 6.61
C GLU A 13 6.51 7.25 8.13
N PHE A 14 7.15 8.20 8.82
CA PHE A 14 7.18 8.21 10.29
C PHE A 14 5.82 8.49 10.94
N ILE A 15 5.02 9.39 10.37
CA ILE A 15 3.64 9.61 10.81
C ILE A 15 2.83 8.31 10.62
N GLY A 16 2.99 7.64 9.47
CA GLY A 16 2.35 6.35 9.19
C GLY A 16 2.73 5.28 10.20
N VAL A 17 4.01 5.15 10.54
CA VAL A 17 4.50 4.23 11.57
C VAL A 17 3.85 4.51 12.93
N ALA A 18 3.80 5.78 13.35
CA ALA A 18 3.18 6.16 14.62
C ALA A 18 1.69 5.80 14.66
N ILE A 19 0.95 6.06 13.58
CA ILE A 19 -0.48 5.73 13.49
C ILE A 19 -0.68 4.21 13.50
N ILE A 20 0.08 3.46 12.70
CA ILE A 20 -0.04 1.99 12.62
C ILE A 20 0.24 1.35 13.98
N LEU A 21 1.30 1.77 14.66
CA LEU A 21 1.62 1.27 16.00
C LEU A 21 0.54 1.65 17.01
N ALA A 22 0.06 2.89 17.00
CA ALA A 22 -1.02 3.31 17.89
C ALA A 22 -2.27 2.43 17.67
N VAL A 23 -2.71 2.26 16.43
CA VAL A 23 -3.85 1.42 16.08
C VAL A 23 -3.64 -0.03 16.56
N GLY A 24 -2.47 -0.62 16.30
CA GLY A 24 -2.15 -1.97 16.74
C GLY A 24 -2.16 -2.13 18.27
N PHE A 25 -1.55 -1.18 18.99
CA PHE A 25 -1.54 -1.17 20.45
C PHE A 25 -2.94 -1.00 21.03
N PHE A 26 -3.73 -0.03 20.56
CA PHE A 26 -5.07 0.19 21.08
C PHE A 26 -6.00 -0.99 20.78
N ALA A 27 -5.89 -1.60 19.60
CA ALA A 27 -6.64 -2.81 19.25
C ALA A 27 -6.30 -3.98 20.20
N PHE A 28 -5.04 -4.08 20.65
CA PHE A 28 -4.61 -5.10 21.59
C PHE A 28 -5.12 -4.88 23.03
N PHE A 29 -5.03 -3.64 23.53
CA PHE A 29 -5.40 -3.33 24.91
C PHE A 29 -6.89 -3.12 25.13
N LYS A 30 -7.66 -2.80 24.07
CA LYS A 30 -9.08 -2.47 24.16
C LYS A 30 -9.87 -3.25 23.11
N LYS A 31 -10.64 -4.25 23.58
CA LYS A 31 -11.51 -5.09 22.73
C LYS A 31 -12.53 -4.27 21.96
N GLU A 32 -13.09 -3.23 22.60
CA GLU A 32 -13.98 -2.25 21.97
C GLU A 32 -13.34 -1.59 20.74
N VAL A 33 -12.07 -1.17 20.88
CA VAL A 33 -11.33 -0.51 19.81
C VAL A 33 -11.07 -1.48 18.67
N PHE A 34 -10.75 -2.73 18.96
CA PHE A 34 -10.63 -3.77 17.94
C PHE A 34 -11.95 -3.92 17.14
N LEU A 35 -13.08 -4.01 17.83
CA LEU A 35 -14.40 -4.16 17.21
C LEU A 35 -14.75 -2.94 16.35
N TYR A 36 -14.45 -1.73 16.81
CA TYR A 36 -14.61 -0.51 15.99
C TYR A 36 -13.74 -0.55 14.74
N ILE A 37 -12.46 -0.90 14.86
CA ILE A 37 -11.54 -0.99 13.72
C ILE A 37 -12.04 -2.03 12.71
N ALA A 38 -12.42 -3.22 13.18
CA ALA A 38 -12.95 -4.28 12.31
C ALA A 38 -14.26 -3.84 11.62
N GLY A 39 -15.16 -3.20 12.35
CA GLY A 39 -16.42 -2.67 11.82
C GLY A 39 -16.20 -1.59 10.76
N PHE A 40 -15.34 -0.61 11.04
CA PHE A 40 -14.95 0.41 10.06
C PHE A 40 -14.26 -0.19 8.83
N ALA A 41 -13.39 -1.18 9.03
CA ALA A 41 -12.74 -1.88 7.91
C ALA A 41 -13.77 -2.55 6.99
N LEU A 42 -14.78 -3.25 7.53
CA LEU A 42 -15.84 -3.86 6.73
C LEU A 42 -16.67 -2.81 5.97
N ILE A 43 -17.04 -1.71 6.62
CA ILE A 43 -17.81 -0.61 6.02
C ILE A 43 -17.02 0.03 4.88
N ILE A 44 -15.78 0.44 5.13
CA ILE A 44 -14.92 1.10 4.13
C ILE A 44 -14.69 0.16 2.94
N MET A 45 -14.32 -1.10 3.21
CA MET A 45 -14.11 -2.10 2.16
C MET A 45 -15.38 -2.42 1.36
N GLY A 46 -16.56 -2.34 1.99
CA GLY A 46 -17.84 -2.46 1.32
C GLY A 46 -18.14 -1.26 0.42
N LEU A 47 -18.06 -0.05 0.97
CA LEU A 47 -18.44 1.18 0.26
C LEU A 47 -17.51 1.51 -0.90
N LEU A 48 -16.20 1.33 -0.74
CA LEU A 48 -15.23 1.57 -1.82
C LEU A 48 -15.48 0.68 -3.05
N ARG A 49 -16.15 -0.47 -2.86
CA ARG A 49 -16.47 -1.42 -3.94
C ARG A 49 -17.78 -1.10 -4.68
N VAL A 50 -18.66 -0.27 -4.12
CA VAL A 50 -19.96 0.05 -4.75
C VAL A 50 -19.78 0.63 -6.15
N ILE A 51 -18.94 1.67 -6.25
CA ILE A 51 -18.72 2.39 -7.51
C ILE A 51 -18.12 1.49 -8.61
N PRO A 52 -16.99 0.79 -8.39
CA PRO A 52 -16.42 -0.06 -9.42
C PRO A 52 -17.39 -1.17 -9.83
N LEU A 53 -18.00 -1.91 -8.90
CA LEU A 53 -18.89 -3.03 -9.23
C LEU A 53 -20.10 -2.61 -10.07
N VAL A 54 -20.76 -1.50 -9.70
CA VAL A 54 -21.94 -1.02 -10.43
C VAL A 54 -21.56 -0.58 -11.84
N LYS A 55 -20.37 0.01 -12.02
CA LYS A 55 -19.90 0.48 -13.33
C LYS A 55 -19.37 -0.63 -14.23
N THR A 56 -18.72 -1.66 -13.69
CA THR A 56 -18.04 -2.69 -14.49
C THR A 56 -18.92 -3.90 -14.80
N THR A 57 -19.89 -4.22 -13.93
CA THR A 57 -20.72 -5.43 -14.08
C THR A 57 -21.79 -5.21 -15.14
N LYS A 58 -21.82 -6.04 -16.19
CA LYS A 58 -22.82 -5.95 -17.27
C LYS A 58 -24.14 -6.62 -16.89
N ASP A 59 -24.11 -7.80 -16.29
CA ASP A 59 -25.29 -8.57 -15.88
C ASP A 59 -26.05 -7.87 -14.74
N ASN A 60 -27.34 -7.62 -14.94
CA ASN A 60 -28.21 -6.97 -13.96
C ASN A 60 -28.47 -7.84 -12.73
N VAL A 61 -28.58 -9.16 -12.89
CA VAL A 61 -28.78 -10.07 -11.76
C VAL A 61 -27.53 -10.08 -10.88
N LEU A 62 -26.37 -10.10 -11.51
CA LEU A 62 -25.10 -10.10 -10.79
C LEU A 62 -24.85 -8.75 -10.08
N LYS A 63 -25.23 -7.63 -10.71
CA LYS A 63 -25.26 -6.32 -10.05
C LYS A 63 -26.09 -6.35 -8.77
N ILE A 64 -27.30 -6.92 -8.81
CA ILE A 64 -28.15 -7.03 -7.62
C ILE A 64 -27.48 -7.89 -6.53
N ILE A 65 -26.92 -9.04 -6.89
CA ILE A 65 -26.24 -9.94 -5.93
C ILE A 65 -25.05 -9.23 -5.29
N TYR A 66 -24.23 -8.54 -6.08
CA TYR A 66 -23.10 -7.77 -5.58
C TYR A 66 -23.52 -6.60 -4.70
N SER A 67 -24.57 -5.86 -5.08
CA SER A 67 -25.13 -4.80 -4.23
C SER A 67 -25.65 -5.36 -2.90
N ALA A 68 -26.28 -6.53 -2.91
CA ALA A 68 -26.72 -7.22 -1.71
C ALA A 68 -25.54 -7.69 -0.83
N GLU A 69 -24.47 -8.23 -1.42
CA GLU A 69 -23.23 -8.58 -0.69
C GLU A 69 -22.63 -7.35 0.00
N ILE A 70 -22.53 -6.24 -0.72
CA ILE A 70 -22.00 -4.99 -0.16
C ILE A 70 -22.89 -4.51 0.99
N PHE A 71 -24.21 -4.54 0.82
CA PHE A 71 -25.14 -4.17 1.87
C PHE A 71 -24.96 -5.04 3.12
N LEU A 72 -24.87 -6.36 2.98
CA LEU A 72 -24.62 -7.28 4.08
C LEU A 72 -23.25 -7.04 4.75
N ASN A 73 -22.22 -6.72 3.97
CA ASN A 73 -20.90 -6.39 4.49
C ASN A 73 -20.91 -5.09 5.31
N VAL A 74 -21.59 -4.05 4.82
CA VAL A 74 -21.76 -2.79 5.56
C VAL A 74 -22.60 -3.03 6.83
N LEU A 75 -23.67 -3.80 6.74
CA LEU A 75 -24.51 -4.16 7.89
C LEU A 75 -23.71 -4.93 8.95
N ALA A 76 -22.88 -5.90 8.54
CA ALA A 76 -21.97 -6.61 9.42
C ALA A 76 -21.00 -5.64 10.13
N GLY A 77 -20.45 -4.68 9.38
CA GLY A 77 -19.60 -3.65 9.97
C GLY A 77 -20.31 -2.76 11.00
N ILE A 78 -21.56 -2.37 10.73
CA ILE A 78 -22.39 -1.61 11.69
C ILE A 78 -22.65 -2.45 12.96
N LEU A 79 -23.00 -3.72 12.81
CA LEU A 79 -23.22 -4.61 13.96
C LEU A 79 -21.97 -4.75 14.83
N LEU A 80 -20.77 -4.83 14.24
CA LEU A 80 -19.51 -4.84 14.99
C LEU A 80 -19.29 -3.54 15.77
N ILE A 81 -19.58 -2.39 15.18
CA ILE A 81 -19.48 -1.09 15.87
C ILE A 81 -20.45 -1.04 17.05
N LEU A 82 -21.69 -1.51 16.87
CA LEU A 82 -22.68 -1.56 17.96
C LEU A 82 -22.25 -2.48 19.09
N GLU A 83 -21.62 -3.62 18.78
CA GLU A 83 -21.03 -4.49 19.82
C GLU A 83 -19.84 -3.83 20.52
N GLY A 84 -19.00 -3.08 19.79
CA GLY A 84 -17.94 -2.28 20.40
C GLY A 84 -18.46 -1.26 21.42
N GLY A 85 -19.65 -0.72 21.18
CA GLY A 85 -20.34 0.21 22.10
C GLY A 85 -20.82 -0.41 23.41
N LYS A 86 -20.85 -1.74 23.53
CA LYS A 86 -21.29 -2.46 24.74
C LYS A 86 -20.19 -2.71 25.76
N GLY A 87 -18.94 -2.36 25.43
CA GLY A 87 -17.82 -2.62 26.33
C GLY A 87 -17.58 -4.10 26.56
N ASP A 88 -17.52 -4.51 27.82
CA ASP A 88 -17.23 -5.88 28.24
C ASP A 88 -18.39 -6.87 27.99
N ASP A 89 -19.62 -6.39 27.79
CA ASP A 89 -20.82 -7.23 27.58
C ASP A 89 -21.06 -7.65 26.11
N TYR A 90 -20.07 -7.46 25.24
CA TYR A 90 -20.19 -7.81 23.83
C TYR A 90 -20.33 -9.33 23.61
N LYS A 91 -20.95 -9.72 22.48
CA LYS A 91 -21.06 -11.13 22.10
C LYS A 91 -19.77 -11.63 21.43
N PRO A 92 -18.98 -12.52 22.09
CA PRO A 92 -17.66 -12.92 21.57
C PRO A 92 -17.73 -13.68 20.24
N ASP A 93 -18.80 -14.44 20.03
CA ASP A 93 -18.97 -15.22 18.81
C ASP A 93 -19.52 -14.41 17.63
N LEU A 94 -20.15 -13.23 17.88
CA LEU A 94 -20.80 -12.47 16.81
C LEU A 94 -19.78 -12.03 15.76
N MET A 95 -18.63 -11.53 16.20
CA MET A 95 -17.56 -11.11 15.28
C MET A 95 -17.08 -12.27 14.41
N ARG A 96 -16.88 -13.45 15.02
CA ARG A 96 -16.48 -14.66 14.31
C ARG A 96 -17.47 -15.00 13.20
N TYR A 97 -18.77 -15.02 13.52
CA TYR A 97 -19.80 -15.35 12.54
C TYR A 97 -19.96 -14.29 11.45
N LEU A 98 -19.86 -13.01 11.80
CA LEU A 98 -19.97 -11.91 10.83
C LEU A 98 -18.81 -11.93 9.84
N VAL A 99 -17.57 -12.00 10.34
CA VAL A 99 -16.38 -12.02 9.49
C VAL A 99 -16.34 -13.30 8.66
N GLY A 100 -16.56 -14.46 9.27
CA GLY A 100 -16.60 -15.75 8.57
C GLY A 100 -17.69 -15.78 7.49
N GLY A 101 -18.87 -15.24 7.80
CA GLY A 101 -19.99 -15.14 6.86
C GLY A 101 -19.70 -14.23 5.68
N VAL A 102 -19.10 -13.05 5.91
CA VAL A 102 -18.71 -12.14 4.82
C VAL A 102 -17.68 -12.80 3.90
N LEU A 103 -16.66 -13.47 4.44
CA LEU A 103 -15.63 -14.13 3.63
C LEU A 103 -16.20 -15.32 2.84
N TYR A 104 -17.02 -16.15 3.49
CA TYR A 104 -17.68 -17.28 2.86
C TYR A 104 -18.60 -16.83 1.72
N LEU A 105 -19.48 -15.87 2.00
CA LEU A 105 -20.42 -15.33 1.02
C LEU A 105 -19.68 -14.74 -0.18
N ARG A 106 -18.58 -14.02 0.05
CA ARG A 106 -17.75 -13.47 -1.02
C ARG A 106 -17.18 -14.55 -1.93
N GLY A 107 -16.59 -15.59 -1.34
CA GLY A 107 -16.10 -16.73 -2.12
C GLY A 107 -17.22 -17.39 -2.91
N ALA A 108 -18.36 -17.66 -2.27
CA ALA A 108 -19.51 -18.30 -2.90
C ALA A 108 -20.08 -17.49 -4.07
N ILE A 109 -20.22 -16.17 -3.91
CA ILE A 109 -20.72 -15.29 -4.97
C ILE A 109 -19.73 -15.24 -6.15
N TYR A 110 -18.43 -15.23 -5.89
CA TYR A 110 -17.43 -15.29 -6.95
C TYR A 110 -17.57 -16.57 -7.79
N TYR A 111 -17.74 -17.74 -7.16
CA TYR A 111 -17.96 -18.99 -7.89
C TYR A 111 -19.30 -19.02 -8.64
N TYR A 112 -20.35 -18.44 -8.04
CA TYR A 112 -21.63 -18.24 -8.75
C TYR A 112 -21.45 -17.38 -10.00
N ALA A 113 -20.73 -16.26 -9.90
CA ALA A 113 -20.48 -15.34 -11.00
C ALA A 113 -19.68 -16.00 -12.14
N THR A 114 -18.60 -16.70 -11.79
CA THR A 114 -17.70 -17.32 -12.77
C THR A 114 -18.32 -18.56 -13.42
N VAL A 115 -18.93 -19.46 -12.64
CA VAL A 115 -19.46 -20.74 -13.15
C VAL A 115 -20.81 -20.56 -13.85
N LEU A 116 -21.75 -19.81 -13.24
CA LEU A 116 -23.12 -19.69 -13.76
C LEU A 116 -23.32 -18.46 -14.64
N ARG A 117 -22.65 -17.33 -14.32
CA ARG A 117 -22.75 -16.09 -15.09
C ARG A 117 -21.63 -15.89 -16.10
N LYS A 118 -20.66 -16.81 -16.15
CA LYS A 118 -19.53 -16.81 -17.10
C LYS A 118 -18.73 -15.50 -17.06
N GLU A 119 -18.58 -14.91 -15.87
CA GLU A 119 -17.65 -13.80 -15.70
C GLU A 119 -16.21 -14.27 -15.94
N ALA A 120 -15.41 -13.40 -16.55
CA ALA A 120 -14.00 -13.65 -16.77
C ALA A 120 -13.28 -13.76 -15.42
N THR A 121 -12.30 -14.65 -15.35
CA THR A 121 -11.45 -14.76 -14.16
C THR A 121 -10.07 -15.29 -14.50
N ASP A 122 -9.11 -14.97 -13.63
CA ASP A 122 -7.74 -15.49 -13.71
C ASP A 122 -7.44 -16.52 -12.61
N TYR A 123 -6.28 -17.18 -12.72
CA TYR A 123 -5.86 -18.20 -11.75
C TYR A 123 -5.67 -17.63 -10.34
N LEU A 124 -5.19 -16.39 -10.21
CA LEU A 124 -4.91 -15.78 -8.92
C LEU A 124 -6.23 -15.49 -8.19
N GLU A 125 -7.18 -14.86 -8.88
CA GLU A 125 -8.53 -14.60 -8.39
C GLU A 125 -9.20 -15.90 -7.95
N PHE A 126 -9.08 -16.97 -8.73
CA PHE A 126 -9.63 -18.28 -8.39
C PHE A 126 -9.09 -18.78 -7.04
N PHE A 127 -7.76 -18.82 -6.88
CA PHE A 127 -7.16 -19.33 -5.64
C PHE A 127 -7.41 -18.41 -4.44
N VAL A 128 -7.44 -17.09 -4.65
CA VAL A 128 -7.77 -16.13 -3.58
C VAL A 128 -9.21 -16.38 -3.09
N HIS A 129 -10.19 -16.49 -3.98
CA HIS A 129 -11.57 -16.73 -3.57
C HIS A 129 -11.79 -18.14 -3.01
N LEU A 130 -11.02 -19.13 -3.47
CA LEU A 130 -10.96 -20.45 -2.82
C LEU A 130 -10.49 -20.31 -1.37
N ALA A 131 -9.40 -19.59 -1.14
CA ALA A 131 -8.86 -19.35 0.19
C ALA A 131 -9.84 -18.57 1.08
N LEU A 132 -10.57 -17.59 0.54
CA LEU A 132 -11.60 -16.87 1.29
C LEU A 132 -12.76 -17.78 1.71
N LEU A 133 -13.20 -18.66 0.80
CA LEU A 133 -14.27 -19.61 1.08
C LEU A 133 -13.85 -20.61 2.15
N THR A 134 -12.66 -21.20 2.03
CA THR A 134 -12.14 -22.14 3.03
C THR A 134 -11.87 -21.46 4.37
N LEU A 135 -11.30 -20.26 4.36
CA LEU A 135 -11.09 -19.47 5.58
C LEU A 135 -12.42 -19.13 6.27
N GLY A 136 -13.47 -18.79 5.51
CA GLY A 136 -14.81 -18.57 6.06
C GLY A 136 -15.34 -19.80 6.81
N VAL A 137 -15.16 -21.00 6.26
CA VAL A 137 -15.54 -22.26 6.92
C VAL A 137 -14.69 -22.54 8.16
N ILE A 138 -13.37 -22.34 8.08
CA ILE A 138 -12.46 -22.51 9.22
C ILE A 138 -12.86 -21.56 10.35
N ILE A 139 -13.19 -20.31 10.05
CA ILE A 139 -13.65 -19.33 11.04
C ILE A 139 -14.95 -19.79 11.71
N PHE A 140 -15.88 -20.40 10.96
CA PHE A 140 -17.12 -20.92 11.55
C PHE A 140 -16.89 -22.09 12.50
N VAL A 141 -16.03 -23.03 12.12
CA VAL A 141 -15.83 -24.29 12.86
C VAL A 141 -14.86 -24.12 14.04
N THR A 142 -13.85 -23.25 13.89
CA THR A 142 -12.81 -23.10 14.92
C THR A 142 -13.13 -21.95 15.88
N LYS A 143 -12.87 -22.17 17.18
CA LYS A 143 -12.93 -21.10 18.19
C LYS A 143 -11.66 -20.26 18.25
N PHE A 144 -10.78 -20.38 17.25
CA PHE A 144 -9.52 -19.64 17.22
C PHE A 144 -9.71 -18.17 16.88
N PHE A 145 -10.72 -17.82 16.08
CA PHE A 145 -10.98 -16.46 15.62
C PHE A 145 -11.78 -15.63 16.63
N THR A 146 -11.20 -15.43 17.82
CA THR A 146 -11.72 -14.53 18.86
C THR A 146 -11.14 -13.13 18.71
N VAL A 147 -11.76 -12.13 19.35
CA VAL A 147 -11.24 -10.75 19.40
C VAL A 147 -9.81 -10.74 19.94
N ASP A 148 -9.55 -11.47 21.02
CA ASP A 148 -8.24 -11.50 21.68
C ASP A 148 -7.15 -12.07 20.77
N ASN A 149 -7.43 -13.19 20.08
CA ASN A 149 -6.47 -13.81 19.18
C ASN A 149 -6.22 -12.96 17.93
N LEU A 150 -7.27 -12.35 17.37
CA LEU A 150 -7.12 -11.47 16.22
C LEU A 150 -6.42 -10.14 16.58
N ALA A 151 -6.62 -9.64 17.80
CA ALA A 151 -5.91 -8.46 18.27
C ALA A 151 -4.39 -8.70 18.36
N TRP A 152 -3.96 -9.90 18.78
CA TRP A 152 -2.56 -10.32 18.69
C TRP A 152 -2.05 -10.33 17.25
N VAL A 153 -2.82 -10.90 16.32
CA VAL A 153 -2.45 -10.93 14.90
C VAL A 153 -2.29 -9.51 14.35
N VAL A 154 -3.23 -8.61 14.65
CA VAL A 154 -3.17 -7.20 14.22
C VAL A 154 -1.96 -6.49 14.83
N LEU A 155 -1.64 -6.72 16.11
CA LEU A 155 -0.48 -6.14 16.75
C LEU A 155 0.83 -6.61 16.09
N ILE A 156 0.97 -7.92 15.83
CA ILE A 156 2.16 -8.47 15.16
C ILE A 156 2.32 -7.86 13.77
N LEU A 157 1.23 -7.79 12.99
CA LEU A 157 1.25 -7.16 11.67
C LEU A 157 1.58 -5.66 11.74
N ALA A 158 1.07 -4.95 12.73
CA ALA A 158 1.36 -3.54 12.95
C ALA A 158 2.85 -3.32 13.28
N ILE A 159 3.45 -4.17 14.11
CA ILE A 159 4.88 -4.12 14.43
C ILE A 159 5.72 -4.41 13.19
N LEU A 160 5.39 -5.45 12.42
CA LEU A 160 6.11 -5.79 11.19
C LEU A 160 6.01 -4.66 10.14
N ALA A 161 4.82 -4.09 9.95
CA ALA A 161 4.61 -2.96 9.05
C ALA A 161 5.37 -1.71 9.54
N ALA A 162 5.36 -1.44 10.85
CA ALA A 162 6.11 -0.35 11.46
C ALA A 162 7.61 -0.49 11.26
N LEU A 163 8.17 -1.69 11.41
CA LEU A 163 9.58 -1.97 11.15
C LEU A 163 9.92 -1.76 9.67
N PHE A 164 9.10 -2.27 8.77
CA PHE A 164 9.30 -2.14 7.33
C PHE A 164 9.25 -0.67 6.86
N ILE A 165 8.20 0.06 7.23
CA ILE A 165 8.02 1.47 6.88
C ILE A 165 9.05 2.34 7.61
N GLY A 166 9.34 2.03 8.88
CA GLY A 166 10.34 2.75 9.67
C GLY A 166 11.74 2.64 9.09
N TYR A 167 12.12 1.47 8.57
CA TYR A 167 13.39 1.28 7.85
C TYR A 167 13.44 2.12 6.57
N SER A 168 12.37 2.14 5.77
CA SER A 168 12.25 3.01 4.58
C SER A 168 12.34 4.49 4.96
N GLY A 169 11.59 4.91 5.99
CA GLY A 169 11.58 6.28 6.51
C GLY A 169 12.95 6.74 6.98
N TYR A 170 13.69 5.89 7.69
CA TYR A 170 15.07 6.20 8.11
C TYR A 170 15.99 6.41 6.91
N ARG A 171 15.96 5.52 5.91
CA ARG A 171 16.77 5.64 4.69
C ARG A 171 16.45 6.93 3.94
N ASN A 172 15.17 7.26 3.78
CA ASN A 172 14.72 8.46 3.08
C ASN A 172 15.08 9.74 3.85
N TYR A 173 14.97 9.74 5.17
CA TYR A 173 15.38 10.86 6.01
C TYR A 173 16.89 11.10 5.92
N ARG A 174 17.68 10.04 5.97
CA ARG A 174 19.14 10.11 5.83
C ARG A 174 19.54 10.72 4.49
N ASN A 175 18.94 10.26 3.39
CA ASN A 175 19.19 10.82 2.06
C ASN A 175 18.81 12.31 1.98
N TYR A 176 17.64 12.68 2.49
CA TYR A 176 17.20 14.07 2.57
C TYR A 176 18.20 14.96 3.33
N ARG A 177 18.78 14.47 4.43
CA ARG A 177 19.79 15.20 5.21
C ARG A 177 21.08 15.41 4.42
N TYR A 178 21.57 14.37 3.75
CA TYR A 178 22.77 14.50 2.91
C TYR A 178 22.56 15.42 1.70
N GLU A 179 21.41 15.32 1.02
CA GLU A 179 21.07 16.23 -0.08
C GLU A 179 21.00 17.70 0.37
N ARG A 180 20.46 17.95 1.56
CA ARG A 180 20.44 19.31 2.14
C ARG A 180 21.83 19.83 2.43
N LEU A 181 22.70 19.01 3.03
CA LEU A 181 24.09 19.40 3.32
C LEU A 181 24.84 19.73 2.02
N ALA A 182 24.79 18.86 1.01
CA ALA A 182 25.42 19.10 -0.29
C ALA A 182 24.88 20.38 -0.98
N THR A 183 23.58 20.65 -0.87
CA THR A 183 22.97 21.87 -1.41
C THR A 183 23.45 23.13 -0.68
N GLU A 184 23.62 23.05 0.64
CA GLU A 184 24.11 24.17 1.46
C GLU A 184 25.61 24.43 1.20
N GLU A 185 26.42 23.38 1.03
CA GLU A 185 27.84 23.50 0.67
C GLU A 185 28.03 24.07 -0.74
N THR A 186 27.30 23.57 -1.74
CA THR A 186 27.35 24.13 -3.11
C THR A 186 26.88 25.59 -3.18
N LYS A 187 25.90 25.99 -2.35
CA LYS A 187 25.53 27.40 -2.22
C LYS A 187 26.63 28.25 -1.60
N LYS A 188 27.35 27.74 -0.59
CA LYS A 188 28.50 28.44 0.01
C LYS A 188 29.63 28.64 -1.00
N ILE A 189 29.92 27.63 -1.83
CA ILE A 189 30.96 27.72 -2.88
C ILE A 189 30.56 28.75 -3.96
N LYS A 190 29.28 28.80 -4.36
CA LYS A 190 28.79 29.82 -5.31
C LYS A 190 28.81 31.26 -4.79
N HIS A 191 28.87 31.46 -3.48
CA HIS A 191 28.85 32.78 -2.83
C HIS A 191 30.20 33.16 -2.20
N ALA A 192 31.22 32.29 -2.27
CA ALA A 192 32.58 32.70 -1.96
C ALA A 192 33.02 33.72 -3.03
N PRO A 193 33.67 34.83 -2.65
CA PRO A 193 34.30 35.70 -3.64
C PRO A 193 35.23 34.84 -4.49
N ALA A 194 35.18 35.00 -5.81
CA ALA A 194 36.16 34.36 -6.68
C ALA A 194 37.54 34.78 -6.18
N GLU A 195 38.37 33.83 -5.73
CA GLU A 195 39.78 34.13 -5.51
C GLU A 195 40.32 34.62 -6.86
N GLU A 196 40.78 35.88 -6.89
CA GLU A 196 41.49 36.41 -8.04
C GLU A 196 42.72 35.52 -8.28
N GLY A 197 42.71 34.80 -9.40
CA GLY A 197 43.89 34.10 -9.88
C GLY A 197 43.70 32.61 -10.16
N TYR A 198 42.80 32.26 -11.07
CA TYR A 198 43.07 31.14 -11.97
C TYR A 198 42.96 31.63 -13.40
N VAL A 199 44.11 31.96 -13.99
CA VAL A 199 44.23 32.14 -15.43
C VAL A 199 44.34 30.74 -16.01
N ASP A 200 43.31 30.32 -16.74
CA ASP A 200 43.36 29.10 -17.55
C ASP A 200 44.54 29.26 -18.52
N PRO A 201 45.59 28.40 -18.47
CA PRO A 201 46.70 28.54 -19.40
C PRO A 201 46.15 28.43 -20.81
N GLU A 202 46.40 29.46 -21.64
CA GLU A 202 46.01 29.41 -23.05
C GLU A 202 46.56 28.11 -23.66
N PRO A 203 45.73 27.36 -24.41
CA PRO A 203 46.18 26.12 -25.01
C PRO A 203 47.40 26.43 -25.89
N LEU A 204 48.54 25.80 -25.55
CA LEU A 204 49.71 25.79 -26.41
C LEU A 204 49.24 25.33 -27.78
N LYS A 205 49.26 26.24 -28.76
CA LYS A 205 49.11 25.88 -30.16
C LYS A 205 50.34 25.06 -30.51
N ASP A 206 50.23 23.74 -30.40
CA ASP A 206 51.13 22.85 -31.12
C ASP A 206 50.97 23.20 -32.59
N ASP A 207 52.05 23.66 -33.21
CA ASP A 207 52.13 23.83 -34.65
C ASP A 207 51.80 22.47 -35.28
N VAL A 208 50.58 22.37 -35.82
CA VAL A 208 50.15 21.19 -36.56
C VAL A 208 51.05 21.11 -37.78
N ILE A 209 52.03 20.22 -37.74
CA ILE A 209 52.80 19.81 -38.92
C ILE A 209 51.79 19.10 -39.83
N ILE A 210 51.34 19.80 -40.85
CA ILE A 210 50.52 19.25 -41.93
C ILE A 210 51.44 18.30 -42.73
N PRO A 211 51.15 17.00 -42.81
CA PRO A 211 51.93 16.10 -43.67
C PRO A 211 51.79 16.55 -45.13
N GLU A 212 52.91 16.60 -45.86
CA GLU A 212 52.92 16.89 -47.29
C GLU A 212 51.98 15.93 -48.05
N GLU A 213 51.25 16.51 -48.99
CA GLU A 213 50.28 15.87 -49.86
C GLU A 213 50.97 14.74 -50.65
N GLU A 214 50.51 13.49 -50.48
CA GLU A 214 50.97 12.37 -51.30
C GLU A 214 50.70 12.69 -52.79
N GLU A 215 51.77 12.87 -53.57
CA GLU A 215 51.70 12.88 -55.04
C GLU A 215 51.02 11.59 -55.49
N ARG A 216 49.79 11.71 -55.99
CA ARG A 216 49.13 10.61 -56.69
C ARG A 216 49.87 10.38 -57.99
N GLU A 217 50.63 9.29 -58.06
CA GLU A 217 51.13 8.76 -59.33
C GLU A 217 49.94 8.55 -60.28
N GLU A 218 49.92 9.29 -61.39
CA GLU A 218 49.00 9.06 -62.49
C GLU A 218 49.32 7.69 -63.10
N LEU A 219 48.48 6.70 -62.79
CA LEU A 219 48.45 5.44 -63.51
C LEU A 219 48.00 5.70 -64.96
N ASN A 220 48.96 5.81 -65.87
CA ASN A 220 48.76 5.61 -67.29
C ASN A 220 48.84 4.11 -67.61
N VAL A 221 47.85 3.66 -68.40
CA VAL A 221 47.62 2.34 -69.04
C VAL A 221 46.70 1.38 -68.30
#